data_AF-A0A975LEC2-F1
#
_entry.id   AF-A0A975LEC2-F1
#
_cell.length_a   1.000
_cell.length_b   1.000
_cell.length_c   1.000
_cell.angle_alpha   90.00
_cell.angle_beta   90.00
_cell.angle_gamma   90.00
#
_symmetry.space_group_name_H-M   'P 1'
#
loop_
_entity.id
_entity.type
_entity.pdbx_description
1 polymer ?
#
loop_
_entity_poly.entity_id
_entity_poly.type
_entity_poly.pdbx_seq_one_letter_code
_entity_poly.pdbx_strand_id
1 'polypeptide(L)' 'MVIKRINKKGRIDWEYYGADIFVSPDDDNNLIFEKDKIIVKDFEENVYYLDFNGNPLKSIKTNK' A
#
# COMPACT_ATOMS: atom_id res chain seq x y z
N MET A 1 7.41 5.92 -6.70
CA MET A 1 8.17 5.36 -5.55
C MET A 1 7.78 3.89 -5.34
N VAL A 2 8.51 3.09 -4.55
CA VAL A 2 8.24 1.64 -4.38
C VAL A 2 8.03 1.30 -2.91
N ILE A 3 7.01 0.47 -2.62
CA ILE A 3 6.83 -0.15 -1.30
C ILE A 3 7.49 -1.51 -1.32
N LYS A 4 8.36 -1.78 -0.34
CA LYS A 4 9.06 -3.06 -0.23
C LYS A 4 8.72 -3.74 1.08
N ARG A 5 8.41 -5.02 1.03
CA ARG A 5 8.43 -5.88 2.21
C ARG A 5 9.80 -6.53 2.33
N ILE A 6 10.42 -6.37 3.49
CA ILE A 6 11.74 -6.91 3.78
C ILE A 6 11.59 -7.88 4.94
N ASN A 7 12.19 -9.06 4.83
CA ASN A 7 12.21 -10.02 5.93
C ASN A 7 13.30 -9.69 6.96
N LYS A 8 13.30 -10.44 8.08
CA LYS A 8 14.27 -10.26 9.18
C LYS A 8 15.73 -10.49 8.78
N LYS A 9 16.00 -11.06 7.60
CA LYS A 9 17.36 -11.26 7.05
C LYS A 9 17.76 -10.15 6.07
N GLY A 10 16.94 -9.09 5.93
CA GLY A 10 17.22 -7.99 5.01
C GLY A 10 16.95 -8.30 3.54
N ARG A 11 16.31 -9.44 3.22
CA ARG A 11 15.95 -9.76 1.82
C ARG A 11 14.57 -9.21 1.51
N ILE A 12 14.40 -8.73 0.28
CA ILE A 12 13.11 -8.27 -0.25
C ILE A 12 12.25 -9.49 -0.52
N ASP A 13 11.08 -9.57 0.13
CA ASP A 13 10.08 -10.60 -0.11
C ASP A 13 9.21 -10.23 -1.33
N TRP A 14 8.83 -8.95 -1.44
CA TRP A 14 8.10 -8.40 -2.59
C TRP A 14 8.22 -6.88 -2.70
N GLU A 15 7.87 -6.38 -3.89
CA GLU A 15 7.85 -4.96 -4.21
C GLU A 15 6.52 -4.58 -4.88
N TYR A 16 5.96 -3.45 -4.47
CA TYR A 16 4.77 -2.87 -5.07
C TYR A 16 5.08 -1.51 -5.68
N TYR A 17 4.78 -1.39 -6.97
CA TYR A 17 4.98 -0.19 -7.78
C TYR A 17 3.61 0.41 -8.08
N GLY A 18 3.19 1.36 -7.24
CA GLY A 18 1.95 2.12 -7.42
C GLY A 18 2.25 3.56 -7.81
N ALA A 19 1.94 4.50 -6.91
CA ALA A 19 2.09 5.94 -7.14
C ALA A 19 3.52 6.47 -6.99
N ASP A 20 3.69 7.72 -7.41
CA ASP A 20 4.95 8.45 -7.31
C ASP A 20 5.35 8.74 -5.87
N ILE A 21 4.40 9.03 -4.97
CA ILE A 21 4.67 9.35 -3.56
C ILE A 21 3.58 8.78 -2.64
N PHE A 22 3.98 7.95 -1.66
CA PHE A 22 3.10 7.39 -0.62
C PHE A 22 3.29 8.17 0.69
N VAL A 23 2.72 9.37 0.77
CA VAL A 23 2.74 10.24 1.95
C VAL A 23 1.40 10.97 2.05
N SER A 24 0.87 11.15 3.25
CA SER A 24 -0.25 12.07 3.52
C SER A 24 0.32 13.34 4.12
N PRO A 25 -0.05 14.52 3.59
CA PRO A 25 0.32 15.80 4.17
C PRO A 25 -0.31 16.04 5.56
N ASP A 26 -1.36 15.29 5.92
CA ASP A 26 -2.18 15.53 7.11
C ASP A 26 -1.86 14.59 8.29
N ASP A 27 -0.73 13.89 8.27
CA ASP A 27 -0.29 12.94 9.31
C ASP A 27 -1.25 11.74 9.54
N ASP A 28 -2.23 11.56 8.65
CA ASP A 28 -3.06 10.36 8.59
C ASP A 28 -2.20 9.13 8.27
N ASN A 29 -2.48 8.02 8.96
CA ASN A 29 -1.75 6.76 8.81
C ASN A 29 -1.76 6.26 7.34
N ASN A 30 -0.68 6.52 6.61
CA ASN A 30 -0.55 6.19 5.18
C ASN A 30 -0.38 4.71 4.88
N LEU A 31 -0.13 3.92 5.93
CA LEU A 31 0.07 2.49 5.86
C LEU A 31 -0.64 1.85 7.04
N ILE A 32 -1.76 1.19 6.78
CA ILE A 32 -2.58 0.53 7.80
C ILE A 32 -2.56 -0.97 7.53
N PHE A 33 -2.33 -1.75 8.59
CA PHE A 33 -2.41 -3.20 8.55
C PHE A 33 -3.73 -3.64 9.19
N GLU A 34 -4.60 -4.25 8.40
CA GLU A 34 -5.80 -4.93 8.88
C GLU A 34 -5.59 -6.45 8.86
N LYS A 35 -6.57 -7.20 9.36
CA LYS A 35 -6.46 -8.66 9.55
C LYS A 35 -6.14 -9.42 8.24
N ASP A 36 -6.61 -8.92 7.11
CA ASP A 36 -6.58 -9.60 5.81
C ASP A 36 -5.91 -8.78 4.70
N LYS A 37 -5.50 -7.54 4.97
CA LYS A 37 -5.01 -6.62 3.95
C LYS A 37 -4.11 -5.51 4.51
N ILE A 38 -3.37 -4.90 3.59
CA ILE A 38 -2.57 -3.70 3.78
C ILE A 38 -3.28 -2.58 3.02
N ILE A 39 -3.53 -1.46 3.70
CA ILE A 39 -4.12 -0.26 3.10
C ILE A 39 -3.02 0.77 2.96
N VAL A 40 -2.88 1.32 1.76
CA VAL A 40 -1.90 2.36 1.45
C VAL A 40 -2.63 3.57 0.90
N LYS A 41 -2.33 4.76 1.42
CA LYS A 41 -2.79 6.03 0.88
C LYS A 41 -1.62 6.76 0.21
N ASP A 42 -1.84 7.33 -0.97
CA ASP A 42 -0.86 8.19 -1.63
C ASP A 42 -1.14 9.68 -1.39
N PHE A 43 -0.26 10.53 -1.90
CA PHE A 43 -0.36 11.99 -1.77
C PHE A 43 -1.62 12.59 -2.41
N GLU A 44 -2.15 11.94 -3.45
CA GLU A 44 -3.38 12.36 -4.13
C GLU A 44 -4.64 11.75 -3.50
N GLU A 45 -4.51 11.16 -2.32
CA GLU A 45 -5.56 10.45 -1.60
C GLU A 45 -6.10 9.18 -2.27
N ASN A 46 -5.39 8.62 -3.25
CA ASN A 46 -5.74 7.32 -3.79
C ASN A 46 -5.50 6.24 -2.74
N VAL A 47 -6.44 5.31 -2.62
CA VAL A 47 -6.37 4.20 -1.67
C VAL A 47 -6.11 2.88 -2.41
N TYR A 48 -5.03 2.22 -2.01
CA TYR A 48 -4.62 0.91 -2.53
C TYR A 48 -4.83 -0.15 -1.46
N TYR A 49 -5.41 -1.27 -1.87
CA TYR A 49 -5.61 -2.44 -1.02
C TYR A 49 -4.72 -3.56 -1.53
N LEU A 50 -3.81 -4.04 -0.68
CA LEU A 50 -2.87 -5.10 -1.01
C LEU A 50 -3.10 -6.29 -0.08
N ASP A 51 -2.91 -7.51 -0.59
CA ASP A 51 -2.72 -8.67 0.28
C ASP A 51 -1.31 -8.63 0.91
N PHE A 52 -1.04 -9.50 1.88
CA PHE A 52 0.27 -9.59 2.52
C PHE A 52 1.39 -10.11 1.61
N ASN A 53 1.05 -10.63 0.43
CA ASN A 53 1.99 -11.05 -0.60
C ASN A 53 2.32 -9.91 -1.59
N GLY A 54 1.76 -8.71 -1.40
CA GLY A 54 2.01 -7.54 -2.24
C GLY A 54 1.12 -7.46 -3.48
N ASN A 55 0.09 -8.31 -3.60
CA ASN A 55 -0.82 -8.28 -4.75
C ASN A 55 -1.98 -7.31 -4.48
N PRO A 56 -2.42 -6.53 -5.49
CA PRO A 56 -3.64 -5.75 -5.41
C PRO A 56 -4.86 -6.63 -5.15
N LEU A 57 -5.58 -6.31 -4.08
CA LEU A 57 -6.95 -6.77 -3.92
C LEU A 57 -7.80 -5.98 -4.90
N LYS A 58 -8.64 -6.67 -5.70
CA LYS A 58 -9.48 -6.01 -6.72
C LYS A 58 -10.21 -4.82 -6.10
N SER A 59 -9.91 -3.61 -6.57
CA SER A 59 -10.59 -2.39 -6.17
C SER A 59 -12.08 -2.51 -6.50
N ILE A 60 -12.94 -2.34 -5.51
CA ILE A 60 -14.35 -2.01 -5.76
C ILE A 60 -14.31 -0.59 -6.34
N LYS A 61 -14.43 -0.44 -7.67
CA LYS A 61 -14.67 0.87 -8.26
C LYS A 61 -16.03 1.32 -7.77
N THR A 62 -16.07 2.25 -6.82
CA THR A 62 -17.30 3.01 -6.54
C THR A 62 -17.51 3.90 -7.76
N ASN A 63 -18.35 3.44 -8.68
CA ASN A 63 -18.83 4.29 -9.78
C ASN A 63 -19.50 5.52 -9.16
N LYS A 64 -18.97 6.69 -9.52
CA LYS A 64 -19.54 7.99 -9.22
C LYS A 64 -20.80 8.22 -10.02
#